data_AF-A0A661LDD5-F1
#
_entry.id   AF-A0A661LDD5-F1
#
_cell.length_a   1.000
_cell.length_b   1.000
_cell.length_c   1.000
_cell.angle_alpha   90.00
_cell.angle_beta   90.00
_cell.angle_gamma   90.00
#
_symmetry.space_group_name_H-M   'P 1'
#
loop_
_entity.id
_entity.type
_entity.pdbx_description
1 polymer ?
#
loop_
_entity_poly.entity_id
_entity_poly.type
_entity_poly.pdbx_seq_one_letter_code
_entity_poly.pdbx_strand_id
1 'polypeptide(L)' 'MAGSPSEPVVALAQKGVQIHCLESVYVSPEVDLDLVSNKGVVIYPGCRIYGSETVIMENCVLGADGPVTIRNCQL' A
#
# COMPACT_ATOMS: atom_id res chain seq x y z
N MET A 1 -15.61 5.12 14.73
CA MET A 1 -15.43 6.04 13.58
C MET A 1 -14.45 5.37 12.63
N ALA A 2 -14.93 4.72 11.56
CA ALA A 2 -14.05 4.27 10.50
C ALA A 2 -13.69 5.49 9.65
N GLY A 3 -12.40 5.84 9.60
CA GLY A 3 -11.93 6.89 8.71
C GLY A 3 -12.14 6.45 7.26
N SER A 4 -12.56 7.37 6.40
CA SER A 4 -12.62 7.12 4.96
C SER A 4 -11.22 6.72 4.44
N PRO A 5 -11.12 5.75 3.52
CA PRO A 5 -9.83 5.35 2.95
C PRO A 5 -9.18 6.55 2.23
N SER A 6 -7.84 6.64 2.26
CA SER A 6 -7.14 7.72 1.59
C SER A 6 -7.21 7.56 0.07
N GLU A 7 -7.23 8.69 -0.67
CA GLU A 7 -7.27 8.69 -2.14
C GLU A 7 -6.18 7.81 -2.79
N PRO A 8 -4.91 7.80 -2.30
CA PRO A 8 -3.89 6.91 -2.84
C PRO A 8 -4.18 5.42 -2.66
N VAL A 9 -4.79 5.02 -1.53
CA VAL A 9 -5.16 3.62 -1.26
C VAL A 9 -6.24 3.16 -2.24
N VAL A 10 -7.24 4.02 -2.47
CA VAL A 10 -8.31 3.74 -3.44
C VAL A 10 -7.74 3.63 -4.86
N ALA A 11 -6.84 4.52 -5.25
CA ALA A 11 -6.19 4.49 -6.55
C ALA A 11 -5.37 3.20 -6.77
N LEU A 12 -4.63 2.72 -5.76
CA LEU A 12 -3.90 1.45 -5.84
C LEU A 12 -4.83 0.24 -5.96
N ALA A 13 -5.92 0.23 -5.20
CA ALA A 13 -6.93 -0.83 -5.31
C ALA A 13 -7.55 -0.86 -6.72
N GLN A 14 -7.85 0.32 -7.30
CA GLN A 14 -8.34 0.44 -8.67
C GLN A 14 -7.29 0.03 -9.72
N LYS A 15 -6.00 0.28 -9.46
CA LYS A 15 -4.87 -0.12 -10.32
C LYS A 15 -4.74 -1.66 -10.39
N GLY A 16 -5.22 -2.39 -9.39
CA GLY A 16 -5.20 -3.86 -9.32
C GLY A 16 -4.44 -4.43 -8.11
N VAL A 17 -3.94 -3.58 -7.21
CA VAL A 17 -3.32 -4.03 -5.96
C VAL A 17 -4.38 -4.67 -5.05
N GLN A 18 -4.09 -5.84 -4.48
CA GLN A 18 -4.98 -6.49 -3.54
C GLN A 18 -4.82 -5.86 -2.15
N ILE A 19 -5.76 -5.03 -1.74
CA ILE A 19 -5.75 -4.37 -0.44
C ILE A 19 -6.83 -4.98 0.45
N HIS A 20 -6.42 -5.66 1.51
CA HIS A 20 -7.32 -6.18 2.52
C HIS A 20 -7.69 -5.05 3.50
N CYS A 21 -8.97 -4.63 3.48
CA CYS A 21 -9.52 -3.52 4.29
C CYS A 21 -8.87 -2.16 4.00
N LEU A 22 -9.41 -1.44 3.02
CA LEU A 22 -8.90 -0.14 2.56
C LEU A 22 -8.86 0.91 3.69
N GLU A 23 -9.81 0.87 4.63
CA GLU A 23 -9.90 1.80 5.75
C GLU A 23 -8.78 1.62 6.77
N SER A 24 -8.13 0.45 6.77
CA SER A 24 -7.07 0.09 7.71
C SER A 24 -5.67 0.35 7.16
N VAL A 25 -5.54 0.47 5.83
CA VAL A 25 -4.27 0.74 5.16
C VAL A 25 -4.14 2.24 4.94
N TYR A 26 -2.94 2.77 5.17
CA TYR A 26 -2.62 4.16 4.85
C TYR A 26 -1.46 4.23 3.87
N VAL A 27 -1.67 4.95 2.77
CA VAL A 27 -0.62 5.31 1.81
C VAL A 27 -0.52 6.83 1.81
N SER A 28 0.68 7.34 2.07
CA SER A 28 0.98 8.76 2.07
C SER A 28 0.85 9.33 0.65
N PRO A 29 0.33 10.56 0.47
CA PRO A 29 0.24 11.21 -0.85
C PRO A 29 1.60 11.43 -1.54
N GLU A 30 2.70 11.35 -0.78
CA GLU A 30 4.06 11.48 -1.32
C GLU A 30 4.55 10.22 -2.07
N VAL A 31 3.87 9.08 -1.90
CA VAL A 31 4.25 7.81 -2.54
C VAL A 31 3.86 7.87 -4.01
N ASP A 32 4.84 7.64 -4.88
CA ASP A 32 4.59 7.52 -6.31
C ASP A 32 3.89 6.19 -6.61
N LEU A 33 2.63 6.27 -7.03
CA LEU A 33 1.81 5.09 -7.31
C LEU A 33 2.28 4.33 -8.56
N ASP A 34 3.06 4.95 -9.44
CA ASP A 34 3.63 4.28 -10.61
C ASP A 34 4.76 3.31 -10.22
N LEU A 35 5.43 3.56 -9.09
CA LEU A 35 6.46 2.68 -8.50
C LEU A 35 5.89 1.50 -7.70
N VAL A 36 4.56 1.41 -7.60
CA VAL A 36 3.86 0.26 -6.99
C VAL A 36 3.32 -0.63 -8.09
N SER A 37 3.85 -1.85 -8.19
CA SER A 37 3.34 -2.87 -9.11
C SER A 37 1.89 -3.21 -8.77
N ASN A 38 1.07 -3.39 -9.80
CA ASN A 38 -0.30 -3.90 -9.66
C ASN A 38 -0.39 -5.41 -9.89
N LYS A 39 0.73 -6.09 -10.07
CA LYS A 39 0.77 -7.53 -10.36
C LYS A 39 1.17 -8.31 -9.11
N GLY A 40 0.18 -9.01 -8.54
CA GLY A 40 0.40 -9.90 -7.41
C GLY A 40 0.74 -9.22 -6.08
N VAL A 41 0.67 -7.89 -6.00
CA VAL A 41 0.91 -7.15 -4.76
C VAL A 41 -0.28 -7.29 -3.82
N VAL A 42 0.01 -7.67 -2.58
CA VAL A 42 -0.98 -7.86 -1.51
C VAL A 42 -0.61 -6.99 -0.32
N ILE A 43 -1.56 -6.21 0.18
CA ILE A 43 -1.39 -5.36 1.36
C ILE A 43 -2.44 -5.75 2.41
N TYR A 44 -1.97 -6.24 3.55
CA TYR A 44 -2.81 -6.62 4.68
C TYR A 44 -3.20 -5.42 5.56
N PRO A 45 -4.25 -5.54 6.39
CA PRO A 45 -4.74 -4.44 7.23
C PRO A 45 -3.67 -3.87 8.16
N GLY A 46 -3.75 -2.58 8.45
CA GLY A 46 -2.89 -1.87 9.40
C GLY A 46 -1.52 -1.46 8.84
N CYS A 47 -1.22 -1.79 7.59
CA CYS A 47 0.02 -1.37 6.94
C CYS A 47 0.04 0.14 6.67
N ARG A 48 1.23 0.74 6.75
CA ARG A 48 1.44 2.16 6.47
C ARG A 48 2.63 2.36 5.54
N ILE A 49 2.41 3.05 4.43
CA ILE A 49 3.39 3.20 3.35
C ILE A 49 3.68 4.69 3.16
N TYR A 50 4.96 5.05 3.21
CA TYR A 50 5.44 6.42 3.14
C TYR A 50 6.63 6.55 2.19
N GLY A 51 6.96 7.78 1.84
CA GLY A 51 8.19 8.13 1.13
C GLY A 51 8.08 8.06 -0.39
N SER A 52 8.60 9.10 -1.05
CA SER A 52 8.59 9.26 -2.50
C SER A 52 9.51 8.28 -3.25
N GLU A 53 10.43 7.64 -2.53
CA GLU A 53 11.39 6.66 -3.10
C GLU A 53 10.95 5.20 -2.86
N THR A 54 9.72 5.01 -2.39
CA THR A 54 9.18 3.67 -2.13
C THR A 54 8.82 2.97 -3.44
N VAL A 55 9.39 1.78 -3.63
CA VAL A 55 9.12 0.87 -4.75
C VAL A 55 8.57 -0.43 -4.20
N ILE A 56 7.48 -0.93 -4.78
CA ILE A 56 6.88 -2.20 -4.41
C ILE A 56 6.76 -3.05 -5.68
N MET A 57 7.63 -4.06 -5.80
CA MET A 57 7.69 -4.92 -6.98
C MET A 57 6.56 -5.94 -7.03
N GLU A 58 6.47 -6.67 -8.15
CA GLU A 58 5.46 -7.71 -8.31
C GLU A 58 5.57 -8.81 -7.25
N ASN A 59 4.41 -9.36 -6.85
CA ASN A 59 4.28 -10.43 -5.85
C ASN A 59 4.73 -10.06 -4.42
N CYS A 60 4.99 -8.79 -4.12
CA CYS A 60 5.24 -8.35 -2.74
C CYS A 60 3.99 -8.56 -1.87
N VAL A 61 4.19 -9.13 -0.68
CA VAL A 61 3.14 -9.34 0.31
C VAL A 61 3.50 -8.56 1.57
N LEU A 62 2.73 -7.51 1.87
CA LEU A 62 2.94 -6.66 3.02
C LEU A 62 1.98 -7.01 4.14
N GLY A 63 2.54 -7.40 5.28
CA GLY A 63 1.83 -7.55 6.53
C GLY A 63 1.04 -8.83 6.73
N ALA A 64 1.42 -9.92 6.05
CA ALA A 64 0.79 -11.24 6.20
C ALA A 64 0.78 -11.75 7.66
N ASP A 65 1.87 -11.53 8.39
CA ASP A 65 2.01 -11.94 9.80
C ASP A 65 1.89 -10.76 10.80
N GLY A 66 1.37 -9.62 10.36
CA GLY A 66 1.17 -8.42 11.18
C GLY A 66 1.50 -7.12 10.45
N PRO A 67 0.97 -5.97 10.90
CA PRO A 67 1.07 -4.71 10.17
C PRO A 67 2.53 -4.23 10.05
N VAL A 68 2.92 -3.82 8.84
CA VAL A 68 4.25 -3.26 8.58
C VAL A 68 4.17 -1.77 8.25
N THR A 69 5.19 -1.02 8.66
CA THR A 69 5.40 0.37 8.24
C THR A 69 6.67 0.46 7.43
N ILE A 70 6.59 0.98 6.20
CA ILE A 70 7.73 1.16 5.31
C ILE A 70 7.87 2.62 4.89
N ARG A 71 9.11 3.06 4.65
CA ARG A 71 9.44 4.43 4.23
C ARG A 71 10.69 4.41 3.34
N ASN A 72 10.56 4.90 2.11
CA ASN A 72 11.64 4.91 1.11
C ASN A 72 12.31 3.54 0.95
N CYS A 73 11.51 2.47 0.92
CA CYS A 73 12.00 1.11 0.76
C CYS A 73 11.83 0.62 -0.68
N GLN A 74 12.76 -0.21 -1.16
CA GLN A 74 12.64 -0.90 -2.44
C GLN A 74 12.44 -2.39 -2.14
N LEU A 75 11.22 -2.88 -2.36
CA LEU A 75 10.76 -4.22 -2.02
C LEU A 75 10.54 -5.08 -3.26
#